data_AF-A0A5N5SSZ7-F1
#
_entry.id   AF-A0A5N5SSZ7-F1
#
_cell.length_a   1.000
_cell.length_b   1.000
_cell.length_c   1.000
_cell.angle_alpha   90.00
_cell.angle_beta   90.00
_cell.angle_gamma   90.00
#
_symmetry.space_group_name_H-M   'P 1'
#
loop_
_entity.id
_entity.type
_entity.pdbx_description
1 polymer ?
#
loop_
_entity_poly.entity_id
_entity_poly.type
_entity_poly.pdbx_seq_one_letter_code
_entity_poly.pdbx_strand_id
1 'polypeptide(L)'
;MVFVGISFAYCLGLPFTNFRWIGLVCALIPCLCSFLMIFCKESPVYLLSKGKFNEAVEALQFFRGKYSDTSGELESIRNSLEESFSRKAKLSDLKRSYNLKPFLMALGLMIPYNVKPTL
;
A
#
# COMPACT_ATOMS: atom_id res chain seq x y z
N MET A 1 8.04 4.31 -10.68
CA MET A 1 7.14 3.15 -10.90
C MET A 1 6.48 3.19 -12.28
N VAL A 2 5.80 4.28 -12.66
CA VAL A 2 5.09 4.38 -13.96
C VAL A 2 6.00 4.20 -15.18
N PHE A 3 7.21 4.79 -15.17
CA PHE A 3 8.16 4.69 -16.30
C PHE A 3 8.65 3.25 -16.56
N VAL A 4 8.87 2.47 -15.50
CA VAL A 4 9.31 1.06 -15.60
C VAL A 4 8.19 0.21 -16.18
N GLY A 5 6.95 0.41 -15.73
CA GLY A 5 5.78 -0.32 -16.25
C GLY A 5 5.54 -0.04 -17.74
N ILE A 6 5.65 1.22 -18.15
CA ILE A 6 5.50 1.61 -19.56
C ILE A 6 6.64 1.07 -20.43
N SER A 7 7.89 1.14 -19.96
CA SER A 7 9.03 0.59 -20.71
C SER A 7 8.93 -0.93 -20.89
N PHE A 8 8.46 -1.64 -19.86
CA PHE A 8 8.22 -3.08 -19.90
C PHE A 8 7.09 -3.45 -20.88
N ALA A 9 6.00 -2.68 -20.91
CA ALA A 9 4.91 -2.88 -21.86
C ALA A 9 5.37 -2.72 -23.32
N TYR A 10 6.22 -1.72 -23.61
CA TYR A 10 6.79 -1.54 -24.95
C TYR A 10 7.77 -2.65 -25.35
N CYS A 11 8.60 -3.14 -24.42
CA CYS A 11 9.50 -4.27 -24.70
C CYS A 11 8.73 -5.56 -25.04
N LEU A 12 7.61 -5.82 -24.35
CA LEU A 12 6.75 -6.98 -24.63
C LEU A 12 5.88 -6.81 -25.87
N GLY A 13 5.62 -5.57 -26.32
CA GLY A 13 4.89 -5.29 -27.55
C GLY A 13 5.68 -5.56 -28.84
N LEU A 14 7.02 -5.61 -28.77
CA LEU A 14 7.90 -5.87 -29.92
C LEU A 14 7.81 -7.32 -30.47
N PRO A 15 7.83 -8.38 -29.64
CA PRO A 15 7.75 -9.76 -30.14
C PRO A 15 6.32 -10.29 -30.38
N PHE A 16 5.28 -9.66 -29.80
CA PHE A 16 3.91 -10.16 -29.89
C PHE A 16 3.02 -9.23 -30.73
N THR A 17 2.78 -9.58 -32.01
CA THR A 17 1.86 -8.85 -32.91
C THR A 17 0.40 -8.88 -32.43
N ASN A 18 0.06 -9.77 -31.49
CA ASN A 18 -1.28 -9.97 -30.97
C ASN A 18 -1.46 -9.30 -29.60
N PHE A 19 -2.22 -8.20 -29.56
CA PHE A 19 -2.54 -7.42 -28.35
C PHE A 19 -3.09 -8.26 -27.18
N ARG A 20 -3.78 -9.37 -27.49
CA ARG A 20 -4.36 -10.30 -26.50
C ARG A 20 -3.30 -10.93 -25.59
N TRP A 21 -2.11 -11.22 -26.10
CA TRP A 21 -1.03 -11.85 -25.31
C TRP A 21 -0.34 -10.85 -24.39
N ILE A 22 -0.18 -9.61 -24.84
CA ILE A 22 0.41 -8.53 -24.03
C ILE A 22 -0.45 -8.27 -22.79
N GLY A 23 -1.78 -8.19 -22.97
CA GLY A 23 -2.72 -8.05 -21.86
C GLY A 23 -2.65 -9.21 -20.87
N LEU A 24 -2.52 -10.44 -21.36
CA LEU A 24 -2.43 -11.64 -20.52
C LEU A 24 -1.14 -11.64 -19.68
N VAL A 25 0.01 -11.31 -20.26
CA VAL A 25 1.29 -11.21 -19.52
C VAL A 25 1.25 -10.09 -18.49
N CYS A 26 0.67 -8.94 -18.84
CA CYS A 26 0.53 -7.81 -17.93
C CYS A 26 -0.40 -8.14 -16.75
N ALA A 27 -1.46 -8.92 -16.96
CA ALA A 27 -2.34 -9.40 -15.90
C ALA A 27 -1.72 -10.53 -15.06
N LEU A 28 -0.82 -11.33 -15.66
CA LEU A 28 -0.15 -12.42 -14.96
C LEU A 28 0.75 -11.92 -13.83
N ILE A 29 1.43 -10.78 -14.03
CA ILE A 29 2.34 -10.17 -13.04
C ILE A 29 1.62 -9.81 -11.72
N PRO A 30 0.55 -8.99 -11.71
CA PRO A 30 -0.20 -8.70 -10.50
C PRO A 30 -0.91 -9.93 -9.95
N CYS A 31 -1.37 -10.87 -10.79
CA CYS A 31 -1.91 -12.15 -10.31
C CYS A 31 -0.86 -12.97 -9.54
N LEU A 32 0.36 -13.06 -10.08
CA LEU A 32 1.47 -13.74 -9.41
C LEU A 32 1.83 -13.03 -8.10
N CYS A 33 1.95 -11.70 -8.10
CA CYS A 33 2.14 -10.93 -6.87
C CYS A 33 1.04 -11.18 -5.83
N SER A 34 -0.22 -11.27 -6.27
CA SER A 34 -1.37 -11.55 -5.40
C SER A 34 -1.29 -12.96 -4.82
N PHE A 35 -0.87 -13.92 -5.63
CA PHE A 35 -0.65 -15.30 -5.17
C PHE A 35 0.49 -15.40 -4.16
N LEU A 36 1.63 -14.75 -4.41
CA LEU A 36 2.73 -14.66 -3.45
C LEU A 36 2.30 -13.96 -2.14
N MET A 37 1.41 -12.98 -2.22
CA MET A 37 0.89 -12.28 -1.04
C MET A 37 0.11 -13.22 -0.10
N ILE A 38 -0.53 -14.28 -0.62
CA ILE A 38 -1.21 -15.29 0.20
C ILE A 38 -0.21 -16.12 1.01
N PHE A 39 0.98 -16.38 0.45
CA PHE A 39 2.07 -17.06 1.18
C PHE A 39 2.81 -16.14 2.16
N CYS A 40 2.73 -14.83 1.95
CA CYS A 40 3.31 -13.83 2.81
C CYS A 40 2.45 -13.72 4.07
N LYS A 41 2.98 -14.13 5.22
CA LYS A 41 2.28 -14.04 6.51
C LYS A 41 1.88 -12.58 6.77
N GLU A 42 0.67 -12.36 7.31
CA GLU A 42 0.14 -11.01 7.54
C GLU A 42 1.15 -10.12 8.26
N SER A 43 1.15 -8.82 7.92
CA SER A 43 2.09 -7.85 8.49
C SER A 43 2.09 -7.94 10.03
N PRO A 44 3.25 -8.09 10.69
CA PRO A 44 3.33 -8.26 12.14
C PRO A 44 2.73 -7.07 12.92
N VAL A 45 2.70 -5.90 12.28
CA VAL A 45 2.05 -4.67 12.74
C VAL A 45 0.53 -4.86 12.89
N TYR A 46 -0.10 -5.56 11.94
CA TYR A 46 -1.54 -5.86 11.96
C TYR A 46 -1.90 -6.86 13.06
N LEU A 47 -1.09 -7.92 13.21
CA LEU A 47 -1.28 -8.94 14.25
C LEU A 47 -1.10 -8.34 15.66
N LEU A 48 -0.15 -7.42 15.83
CA LEU A 48 0.02 -6.65 17.07
C LEU A 48 -1.18 -5.75 17.36
N SER A 49 -1.71 -5.06 16.35
CA SER A 49 -2.92 -4.24 16.50
C SER A 49 -4.17 -5.05 16.88
N LYS A 50 -4.19 -6.36 16.59
CA LYS A 50 -5.25 -7.31 16.96
C LYS A 50 -5.05 -7.97 18.33
N GLY A 51 -3.94 -7.68 19.02
CA GLY A 51 -3.62 -8.25 20.33
C GLY A 51 -3.08 -9.69 20.31
N LYS A 52 -2.70 -10.19 19.12
CA LYS A 52 -2.19 -11.57 18.95
C LYS A 52 -0.67 -11.61 18.95
N PHE A 53 -0.08 -11.58 20.15
CA PHE A 53 1.37 -11.51 20.34
C PHE A 53 2.13 -12.71 19.75
N ASN A 54 1.65 -13.93 19.97
CA ASN A 54 2.34 -15.14 19.51
C ASN A 54 2.39 -15.24 17.98
N GLU A 55 1.30 -14.90 17.28
CA GLU A 55 1.25 -14.91 15.81
C GLU A 55 2.15 -13.80 15.22
N ALA A 56 2.23 -12.64 15.88
CA ALA A 56 3.10 -11.53 15.45
C ALA A 56 4.60 -11.88 15.58
N VAL A 57 4.99 -12.58 16.65
CA VAL A 57 6.36 -13.10 16.83
C VAL A 57 6.71 -14.07 15.72
N GLU A 58 5.81 -15.01 15.42
CA GLU A 58 6.05 -16.02 14.38
C GLU A 58 6.10 -15.41 12.97
N ALA A 59 5.32 -14.35 12.71
CA ALA A 59 5.41 -13.57 11.47
C ALA A 59 6.75 -12.81 11.36
N LEU A 60 7.21 -12.15 12.44
CA LEU A 60 8.52 -11.50 12.45
C LEU A 60 9.68 -12.48 12.26
N GLN A 61 9.60 -13.66 12.90
CA GLN A 61 10.60 -14.70 12.74
C GLN A 61 10.65 -15.26 11.31
N PHE A 62 9.51 -15.30 10.61
CA PHE A 62 9.44 -15.68 9.19
C PHE A 62 10.17 -14.67 8.29
N PHE A 63 10.00 -13.36 8.54
CA PHE A 63 10.66 -12.32 7.74
C PHE A 63 12.14 -12.10 8.08
N ARG A 64 12.56 -12.33 9.33
CA ARG A 64 13.91 -11.97 9.82
C ARG A 64 14.85 -13.15 10.01
N GLY A 65 14.31 -14.37 10.11
CA GLY A 65 15.07 -15.58 10.42
C GLY A 65 14.98 -15.99 11.90
N LYS A 66 15.08 -17.30 12.13
CA LYS A 66 14.66 -18.04 13.34
C LYS A 66 15.39 -17.71 14.67
N TYR A 67 16.35 -16.77 14.70
CA TYR A 67 17.35 -16.66 15.78
C TYR A 67 17.59 -15.24 16.34
N SER A 68 16.65 -14.31 16.20
CA SER A 68 16.75 -13.00 16.88
C SER A 68 15.73 -12.90 18.01
N ASP A 69 16.19 -12.49 19.19
CA ASP A 69 15.35 -12.17 20.35
C ASP A 69 14.38 -11.03 19.96
N THR A 70 13.19 -11.43 19.53
CA THR A 70 12.22 -10.54 18.85
C THR A 70 11.33 -9.81 19.87
N SER A 71 11.40 -10.21 21.14
CA SER A 71 10.56 -9.76 22.24
C SER A 71 10.66 -8.24 22.46
N GLY A 72 11.89 -7.70 22.51
CA GLY A 72 12.11 -6.26 22.73
C GLY A 72 11.79 -5.40 21.50
N GLU A 73 12.02 -5.91 20.28
CA GLU A 73 11.67 -5.19 19.05
C GLU A 73 10.16 -5.12 18.87
N LEU A 74 9.45 -6.20 19.19
CA LEU A 74 7.98 -6.25 19.15
C LEU A 74 7.35 -5.20 20.07
N GLU A 75 7.93 -5.01 21.26
CA GLU A 75 7.48 -4.00 22.22
C GLU A 75 7.74 -2.57 21.72
N SER A 76 8.87 -2.32 21.05
CA SER A 76 9.16 -1.03 20.41
C SER A 76 8.19 -0.70 19.27
N ILE A 77 7.80 -1.71 18.47
CA ILE A 77 6.82 -1.58 17.40
C ILE A 77 5.44 -1.33 18.01
N ARG A 78 5.08 -2.02 19.09
CA ARG A 78 3.83 -1.79 19.82
C ARG A 78 3.73 -0.36 20.33
N ASN A 79 4.77 0.17 20.97
CA ASN A 79 4.76 1.54 21.47
C ASN A 79 4.63 2.56 20.34
N SER A 80 5.33 2.35 19.23
CA SER A 80 5.23 3.20 18.03
C SER A 80 3.83 3.16 17.40
N LEU A 81 3.16 2.00 17.46
CA LEU A 81 1.78 1.84 17.01
C LEU A 81 0.80 2.52 17.95
N GLU A 82 0.95 2.37 19.25
CA GLU A 82 0.13 3.05 20.26
C GLU A 82 0.23 4.57 20.09
N GLU A 83 1.43 5.12 19.87
CA GLU A 83 1.60 6.53 19.54
C GLU A 83 0.94 6.92 18.21
N SER A 84 0.99 6.07 17.20
CA SER A 84 0.39 6.34 15.88
C SER A 84 -1.14 6.24 15.92
N PHE A 85 -1.70 5.32 16.71
CA PHE A 85 -3.13 5.20 16.98
C PHE A 85 -3.64 6.30 17.90
N SER A 86 -2.85 6.72 18.88
CA SER A 86 -3.15 7.89 19.71
C SER A 86 -3.07 9.19 18.90
N ARG A 87 -2.17 9.25 17.91
CA ARG A 87 -2.11 10.28 16.85
C ARG A 87 -3.11 10.00 15.71
N LYS A 88 -4.21 9.29 15.96
CA LYS A 88 -5.33 9.20 15.00
C LYS A 88 -5.68 10.62 14.58
N ALA A 89 -5.51 10.90 13.28
CA ALA A 89 -5.84 12.18 12.68
C ALA A 89 -7.27 12.53 13.07
N LYS A 90 -7.43 13.55 13.93
CA LYS A 90 -8.77 14.02 14.29
C LYS A 90 -9.31 14.81 13.12
N LEU A 91 -10.63 14.87 12.99
CA LEU A 91 -11.28 15.78 12.04
C LEU A 91 -10.88 17.25 12.28
N SER A 92 -10.38 17.58 13.48
CA SER A 92 -9.77 18.86 13.79
C SER A 92 -8.40 19.09 13.12
N ASP A 93 -7.62 18.05 12.83
CA ASP A 93 -6.35 18.16 12.10
C ASP A 93 -6.58 18.48 10.62
N LEU A 94 -7.72 18.05 10.05
CA LEU A 94 -8.15 18.42 8.70
C LEU A 94 -8.60 19.89 8.62
N LYS A 95 -9.16 20.44 9.71
CA LYS A 95 -9.50 21.87 9.82
C LYS A 95 -8.29 22.78 10.09
N ARG A 96 -7.09 22.22 10.28
CA ARG A 96 -5.87 23.01 10.42
C ARG A 96 -5.60 23.75 9.11
N SER A 97 -5.31 25.06 9.18
CA SER A 97 -5.08 25.92 8.00
C SER A 97 -4.05 25.35 7.01
N TYR A 98 -3.08 24.57 7.51
CA TYR A 98 -2.07 23.87 6.71
C TYR A 98 -2.66 22.76 5.82
N ASN A 99 -3.59 21.95 6.33
CA ASN A 99 -4.23 20.85 5.59
C ASN A 99 -5.46 21.32 4.79
N LEU A 100 -6.13 22.39 5.24
CA LEU A 100 -7.35 22.88 4.62
C LEU A 100 -7.10 23.52 3.24
N LYS A 101 -5.99 24.26 3.08
CA LYS A 101 -5.63 24.90 1.80
C LYS A 101 -5.49 23.89 0.64
N PRO A 102 -4.65 22.84 0.73
CA PRO A 102 -4.53 21.85 -0.33
C PRO A 102 -5.82 21.04 -0.50
N PHE A 103 -6.57 20.78 0.58
CA PHE A 103 -7.86 20.11 0.52
C PHE A 103 -8.91 20.91 -0.27
N LEU A 104 -9.03 22.22 -0.01
CA LEU A 104 -9.97 23.10 -0.73
C LEU A 104 -9.58 23.23 -2.21
N MET A 105 -8.28 23.25 -2.51
CA MET A 105 -7.77 23.31 -3.88
C MET A 105 -8.07 22.02 -4.64
N ALA A 106 -7.93 20.85 -4.00
CA ALA A 106 -8.32 19.55 -4.58
C ALA A 106 -9.85 19.41 -4.74
N LEU A 107 -10.63 19.86 -3.75
CA LEU A 107 -12.10 19.85 -3.83
C LEU A 107 -12.60 20.79 -4.94
N GLY A 108 -12.01 21.99 -5.04
CA GLY A 108 -12.29 22.96 -6.08
C GLY A 108 -11.95 22.44 -7.48
N LEU A 109 -10.94 21.59 -7.62
CA LEU A 109 -10.60 20.92 -8.88
C LEU A 109 -11.61 19.81 -9.25
N MET A 110 -12.26 19.18 -8.27
CA MET A 110 -13.23 18.10 -8.49
C MET A 110 -14.61 18.60 -8.94
N ILE A 111 -14.99 19.83 -8.57
CA ILE A 111 -16.29 20.44 -8.89
C ILE A 111 -16.48 20.79 -10.39
N PRO A 112 -15.49 21.31 -11.15
CA PRO A 112 -15.73 21.76 -12.53
C PRO A 112 -15.89 20.64 -13.58
N TYR A 113 -15.69 19.36 -13.27
CA TYR A 113 -15.82 18.28 -14.28
C TYR A 113 -17.27 17.96 -14.69
N ASN A 114 -18.28 18.65 -14.15
CA ASN A 114 -19.68 18.48 -14.57
C ASN A 114 -20.17 19.55 -15.55
N VAL A 115 -19.27 20.38 -16.11
CA VAL A 115 -19.62 21.28 -17.23
C VAL A 115 -19.23 20.60 -18.53
N LYS A 116 -20.25 19.99 -19.15
CA LYS A 116 -20.27 19.40 -20.49
C LYS A 116 -19.51 20.30 -21.49
N PRO A 117 -18.50 19.78 -22.23
CA PRO A 117 -17.92 20.53 -23.33
C PRO A 117 -18.96 20.57 -24.46
N THR A 118 -19.66 21.70 -24.59
CA THR A 118 -20.33 22.08 -25.84
C THR A 118 -19.31 22.74 -26.74
N LEU A 119 -18.83 21.99 -27.74
CA LEU A 119 -18.55 22.45 -29.11
C LEU A 119 -18.42 21.22 -30.01
#